data_AF-A0A074WLN1-F1
#
_entry.id   AF-A0A074WLN1-F1
#
_cell.length_a   1.000
_cell.length_b   1.000
_cell.length_c   1.000
_cell.angle_alpha   90.00
_cell.angle_beta   90.00
_cell.angle_gamma   90.00
#
_symmetry.space_group_name_H-M   'P 1'
#
loop_
_entity.id
_entity.type
_entity.pdbx_description
1 polymer ?
#
loop_
_entity_poly.entity_id
_entity_poly.type
_entity_poly.pdbx_seq_one_letter_code
_entity_poly.pdbx_strand_id
1 'polypeptide(L)'
;MVCTSQLIRFILEAASGIAEVVNRKSCSNPSEMSPLCTESLKTSSLGTLDMGTLLTCVKVRADATQPRNCLASWLDGDSAFHLLPQHDYSASIGDQPLQGEPERDLIYQAGSGSAVWIVGNKVVCKVDQSINRSFLIMKRIHARTLDVAWPSLTQTQRLNIANEIANHTALVATKTSTHYQTVSGYGVVKPWLMQGYDFHGPIHSWFPRTLGPLAGSELRAHWTNISTTPPPTFEDPLVLCHDDQGPTNILVSDSGDNVAAILDWANVSYVPRFWVATVVLTTAAYRFDFDGEGSRDWAVMLAEALKKQGFEHVTDYRKWHDTVAKYDTEDDKLEWSKVQLSAPS
;
A
#
# COMPACT_ATOMS: atom_id res chain seq x y z
N MET A 1 16.74 -1.98 18.09
CA MET A 1 17.41 -2.80 17.06
C MET A 1 16.54 -4.03 16.80
N VAL A 2 15.48 -3.89 16.01
CA VAL A 2 14.62 -5.02 15.64
C VAL A 2 15.43 -5.86 14.66
N CYS A 3 15.57 -7.16 14.95
CA CYS A 3 16.43 -8.06 14.20
C CYS A 3 16.02 -8.08 12.73
N THR A 4 16.96 -7.87 11.82
CA THR A 4 16.78 -7.76 10.35
C THR A 4 16.04 -8.95 9.74
N SER A 5 16.02 -10.10 10.41
CA SER A 5 15.27 -11.30 10.02
C SER A 5 13.75 -11.20 10.29
N GLN A 6 13.32 -10.42 11.28
CA GLN A 6 11.91 -10.24 11.64
C GLN A 6 11.17 -9.30 10.69
N LEU A 7 11.84 -8.25 10.18
CA LEU A 7 11.24 -7.34 9.19
C LEU A 7 10.97 -8.07 7.86
N ILE A 8 11.90 -8.93 7.42
CA ILE A 8 11.75 -9.73 6.20
C ILE A 8 10.65 -10.79 6.35
N ARG A 9 10.54 -11.44 7.51
CA ARG A 9 9.40 -12.32 7.79
C ARG A 9 8.08 -11.57 7.83
N PHE A 10 8.01 -10.39 8.45
CA PHE A 10 6.78 -9.60 8.51
C PHE A 10 6.34 -9.12 7.13
N ILE A 11 7.26 -8.69 6.24
CA ILE A 11 6.93 -8.32 4.86
C ILE A 11 6.44 -9.54 4.07
N LEU A 12 7.09 -10.70 4.19
CA LEU A 12 6.68 -11.91 3.50
C LEU A 12 5.39 -12.52 4.08
N GLU A 13 5.17 -12.42 5.38
CA GLU A 13 3.96 -12.89 6.08
C GLU A 13 2.78 -11.97 5.79
N ALA A 14 2.96 -10.64 5.84
CA ALA A 14 1.93 -9.67 5.45
C ALA A 14 1.58 -9.78 3.96
N ALA A 15 2.55 -10.05 3.10
CA ALA A 15 2.32 -10.22 1.67
C ALA A 15 1.76 -11.62 1.33
N SER A 16 2.07 -12.66 2.12
CA SER A 16 1.46 -14.00 2.01
C SER A 16 0.04 -14.08 2.62
N GLY A 17 -0.25 -13.27 3.64
CA GLY A 17 -1.56 -13.19 4.30
C GLY A 17 -2.66 -12.53 3.46
N ILE A 18 -2.28 -11.88 2.36
CA ILE A 18 -3.22 -11.33 1.36
C ILE A 18 -3.67 -12.43 0.37
N ALA A 19 -3.03 -13.60 0.35
CA ALA A 19 -3.29 -14.64 -0.66
C ALA A 19 -4.53 -15.52 -0.38
N GLU A 20 -5.22 -15.37 0.76
CA GLU A 20 -6.47 -16.07 1.03
C GLU A 20 -7.68 -15.12 0.99
N VAL A 21 -7.79 -14.32 -0.08
CA VAL A 21 -9.08 -13.72 -0.47
C VAL A 21 -9.93 -14.84 -1.05
N VAL A 22 -10.71 -15.48 -0.16
CA VAL A 22 -11.71 -16.48 -0.53
C VAL A 22 -12.67 -15.85 -1.54
N ASN A 23 -12.54 -16.32 -2.77
CA ASN A 23 -13.38 -16.01 -3.92
C ASN A 23 -14.87 -16.14 -3.54
N ARG A 24 -15.54 -15.02 -3.25
CA ARG A 24 -16.99 -14.94 -3.10
C ARG A 24 -17.50 -13.72 -3.86
N LYS A 25 -18.05 -14.02 -5.05
CA LYS A 25 -18.90 -13.20 -5.93
C LYS A 25 -18.47 -11.74 -6.10
N SER A 26 -17.87 -11.46 -7.25
CA SER A 26 -17.85 -10.13 -7.84
C SER A 26 -19.27 -9.55 -7.86
N CYS A 27 -19.55 -8.55 -7.03
CA CYS A 27 -20.78 -7.76 -7.17
C CYS A 27 -20.69 -6.98 -8.47
N SER A 28 -21.58 -7.29 -9.41
CA SER A 28 -21.63 -6.75 -10.76
C SER A 28 -22.20 -5.32 -10.86
N ASN A 29 -22.37 -4.62 -9.73
CA ASN A 29 -22.88 -3.24 -9.68
C ASN A 29 -22.12 -2.40 -8.63
N PRO A 30 -21.29 -1.43 -9.05
CA PRO A 30 -20.65 -0.49 -8.12
C PRO A 30 -21.63 0.41 -7.37
N SER A 31 -22.84 0.61 -7.91
CA SER A 31 -23.91 1.45 -7.34
C SER A 31 -24.69 0.79 -6.19
N GLU A 32 -24.44 -0.49 -5.88
CA GLU A 32 -25.18 -1.24 -4.84
C GLU A 32 -24.40 -1.42 -3.52
N MET A 33 -23.14 -0.98 -3.41
CA MET A 33 -22.33 -1.24 -2.22
C MET A 33 -22.42 -0.14 -1.14
N SER A 34 -23.62 0.05 -0.60
CA SER A 34 -23.84 0.82 0.63
C SER A 34 -23.44 0.02 1.87
N PRO A 35 -22.84 0.65 2.90
CA PRO A 35 -22.55 2.09 3.03
C PRO A 35 -21.13 2.50 2.56
N LEU A 36 -20.79 3.78 2.53
CA LEU A 36 -19.45 4.29 2.14
C LEU A 36 -18.30 3.77 3.02
N CYS A 37 -17.04 3.85 2.58
CA CYS A 37 -15.85 3.45 3.35
C CYS A 37 -15.76 4.20 4.69
N THR A 38 -16.18 5.47 4.69
CA THR A 38 -16.30 6.33 5.87
C THR A 38 -17.33 5.86 6.88
N GLU A 39 -18.27 5.05 6.44
CA GLU A 39 -19.31 4.46 7.25
C GLU A 39 -18.99 3.00 7.61
N SER A 40 -17.81 2.49 7.27
CA SER A 40 -17.46 1.09 7.55
C SER A 40 -16.97 0.88 8.98
N LEU A 41 -16.59 1.96 9.68
CA LEU A 41 -16.47 1.96 11.12
C LEU A 41 -17.65 2.77 11.66
N LYS A 42 -18.47 2.19 12.55
CA LYS A 42 -19.59 2.89 13.20
C LYS A 42 -19.62 2.57 14.68
N THR A 43 -19.93 3.55 15.51
CA THR A 43 -20.26 3.28 16.90
C THR A 43 -21.67 2.69 16.93
N SER A 44 -21.81 1.46 17.43
CA SER A 44 -23.10 0.76 17.57
C SER A 44 -23.65 0.84 19.00
N SER A 45 -22.75 0.90 19.98
CA SER A 45 -23.05 1.20 21.39
C SER A 45 -21.84 1.84 22.08
N LEU A 46 -22.04 2.36 23.29
CA LEU A 46 -20.94 2.88 24.12
C LEU A 46 -19.80 1.85 24.19
N GLY A 47 -18.58 2.31 23.94
CA GLY A 47 -17.38 1.48 23.90
C GLY A 47 -17.32 0.46 22.75
N THR A 48 -18.20 0.50 21.74
CA THR A 48 -18.30 -0.54 20.70
C THR A 48 -18.25 0.05 19.30
N LEU A 49 -17.31 -0.43 18.49
CA LEU A 49 -17.14 -0.09 17.08
C LEU A 49 -17.50 -1.28 16.21
N ASP A 50 -18.55 -1.17 15.42
CA ASP A 50 -18.82 -2.09 14.33
C ASP A 50 -17.88 -1.79 13.16
N MET A 51 -17.19 -2.83 12.71
CA MET A 51 -16.27 -2.82 11.58
C MET A 51 -16.91 -3.65 10.45
N GLY A 52 -17.69 -2.99 9.62
CA GLY A 52 -18.54 -3.64 8.62
C GLY A 52 -19.66 -4.45 9.27
N THR A 53 -19.95 -5.63 8.71
CA THR A 53 -21.02 -6.54 9.18
C THR A 53 -20.48 -7.85 9.77
N LEU A 54 -19.17 -7.93 9.99
CA LEU A 54 -18.50 -9.18 10.40
C LEU A 54 -17.70 -9.03 11.68
N LEU A 55 -17.23 -7.82 11.97
CA LEU A 55 -16.30 -7.56 13.05
C LEU A 55 -16.84 -6.47 13.97
N THR A 56 -16.54 -6.62 15.25
CA THR A 56 -16.81 -5.62 16.28
C THR A 56 -15.55 -5.44 17.11
N CYS A 57 -15.16 -4.19 17.33
CA CYS A 57 -14.07 -3.80 18.22
C CYS A 57 -14.64 -3.19 19.49
N VAL A 58 -14.21 -3.66 20.65
CA VAL A 58 -14.80 -3.29 21.94
C VAL A 58 -13.73 -2.72 22.86
N LYS A 59 -14.00 -1.55 23.43
CA LYS A 59 -13.19 -0.87 24.43
C LYS A 59 -13.67 -1.28 25.83
N VAL A 60 -12.80 -1.96 26.55
CA VAL A 60 -12.98 -2.37 27.95
C VAL A 60 -11.84 -1.81 28.81
N ARG A 61 -11.90 -2.03 30.13
CA ARG A 61 -10.79 -1.68 31.02
C ARG A 61 -9.58 -2.58 30.76
N ALA A 62 -8.37 -2.07 30.97
CA ALA A 62 -7.14 -2.83 30.78
C ALA A 62 -7.01 -4.08 31.65
N ASP A 63 -7.72 -4.12 32.79
CA ASP A 63 -7.77 -5.26 33.71
C ASP A 63 -8.89 -6.26 33.39
N ALA A 64 -9.74 -5.96 32.41
CA ALA A 64 -10.82 -6.84 31.97
C ALA A 64 -10.26 -8.13 31.36
N THR A 65 -11.01 -9.21 31.53
CA THR A 65 -10.58 -10.51 30.99
C THR A 65 -10.75 -10.52 29.47
N GLN A 66 -9.68 -10.86 28.75
CA GLN A 66 -9.74 -10.98 27.29
C GLN A 66 -10.79 -12.03 26.88
N PRO A 67 -11.69 -11.72 25.94
CA PRO A 67 -12.69 -12.67 25.45
C PRO A 67 -12.05 -13.89 24.77
N ARG A 68 -12.68 -15.07 24.89
CA ARG A 68 -12.13 -16.33 24.33
C ARG A 68 -12.01 -16.33 22.81
N ASN A 69 -12.98 -15.74 22.10
CA ASN A 69 -13.02 -15.72 20.62
C ASN A 69 -12.39 -14.45 20.04
N CYS A 70 -11.45 -13.84 20.76
CA CYS A 70 -10.82 -12.60 20.32
C CYS A 70 -9.85 -12.86 19.16
N LEU A 71 -10.08 -12.19 18.04
CA LEU A 71 -9.22 -12.24 16.85
C LEU A 71 -7.92 -11.47 17.07
N ALA A 72 -8.01 -10.32 17.72
CA ALA A 72 -6.87 -9.50 18.10
C ALA A 72 -7.19 -8.68 19.36
N SER A 73 -6.19 -8.37 20.17
CA SER A 73 -6.33 -7.51 21.35
C SER A 73 -5.13 -6.60 21.51
N TRP A 74 -5.36 -5.38 21.99
CA TRP A 74 -4.28 -4.47 22.35
C TRP A 74 -4.64 -3.61 23.55
N LEU A 75 -3.60 -3.23 24.30
CA LEU A 75 -3.70 -2.29 25.40
C LEU A 75 -3.43 -0.87 24.91
N ASP A 76 -4.16 0.08 25.47
CA ASP A 76 -4.00 1.50 25.20
C ASP A 76 -4.33 2.32 26.44
N GLY A 77 -3.29 2.71 27.18
CA GLY A 77 -3.43 3.32 28.50
C GLY A 77 -4.19 2.38 29.45
N ASP A 78 -5.24 2.91 30.09
CA ASP A 78 -6.09 2.18 31.03
C ASP A 78 -7.21 1.37 30.35
N SER A 79 -7.19 1.31 29.01
CA SER A 79 -8.16 0.56 28.20
C SER A 79 -7.52 -0.64 27.50
N ALA A 80 -8.32 -1.68 27.29
CA ALA A 80 -8.04 -2.74 26.33
C ALA A 80 -9.06 -2.67 25.20
N PHE A 81 -8.61 -2.98 23.99
CA PHE A 81 -9.45 -3.12 22.82
C PHE A 81 -9.43 -4.58 22.36
N HIS A 82 -10.61 -5.13 22.08
CA HIS A 82 -10.79 -6.51 21.64
C HIS A 82 -11.54 -6.54 20.32
N LEU A 83 -10.92 -7.13 19.30
CA LEU A 83 -11.54 -7.38 18.01
C LEU A 83 -12.19 -8.77 18.01
N LEU A 84 -13.49 -8.82 17.74
CA LEU A 84 -14.33 -10.00 17.83
C LEU A 84 -15.15 -10.18 16.54
N PRO A 85 -15.53 -11.42 16.18
CA PRO A 85 -16.61 -11.64 15.23
C PRO A 85 -17.94 -11.09 15.79
N GLN A 86 -18.73 -10.41 14.96
CA GLN A 86 -19.94 -9.70 15.42
C GLN A 86 -20.97 -10.63 16.08
N HIS A 87 -21.10 -11.88 15.60
CA HIS A 87 -22.03 -12.86 16.17
C HIS A 87 -21.64 -13.33 17.59
N ASP A 88 -20.36 -13.20 17.97
CA ASP A 88 -19.84 -13.68 19.24
C ASP A 88 -19.80 -12.59 20.32
N TYR A 89 -20.02 -11.32 19.95
CA TYR A 89 -20.02 -10.18 20.88
C TYR A 89 -20.98 -10.39 22.05
N SER A 90 -22.21 -10.80 21.77
CA SER A 90 -23.26 -11.00 22.78
C SER A 90 -22.98 -12.12 23.79
N ALA A 91 -22.11 -13.07 23.44
CA ALA A 91 -21.80 -14.24 24.27
C ALA A 91 -20.50 -14.12 25.06
N SER A 92 -19.60 -13.20 24.67
CA SER A 92 -18.19 -13.25 25.07
C SER A 92 -17.78 -12.24 26.14
N ILE A 93 -18.58 -11.19 26.36
CA ILE A 93 -18.19 -10.08 27.23
C ILE A 93 -19.03 -10.11 28.51
N GLY A 94 -18.43 -10.65 29.58
CA GLY A 94 -18.99 -10.57 30.94
C GLY A 94 -18.81 -9.20 31.59
N ASP A 95 -17.88 -8.39 31.10
CA ASP A 95 -17.61 -7.02 31.56
C ASP A 95 -18.32 -6.00 30.66
N GLN A 96 -19.11 -5.08 31.23
CA GLN A 96 -19.76 -4.03 30.44
C GLN A 96 -18.71 -3.17 29.69
N PRO A 97 -18.91 -2.87 28.39
CA PRO A 97 -18.07 -1.91 27.68
C PRO A 97 -17.94 -0.60 28.46
N LEU A 98 -16.79 0.06 28.34
CA LEU A 98 -16.59 1.35 29.00
C LEU A 98 -17.63 2.37 28.50
N GLN A 99 -18.17 3.18 29.43
CA GLN A 99 -19.01 4.32 29.08
C GLN A 99 -18.16 5.38 28.35
N GLY A 100 -18.51 5.66 27.10
CA GLY A 100 -17.89 6.67 26.24
C GLY A 100 -17.88 6.22 24.78
N GLU A 101 -17.86 7.18 23.86
CA GLU A 101 -17.58 6.88 22.45
C GLU A 101 -16.14 6.31 22.36
N PRO A 102 -15.93 5.17 21.69
CA PRO A 102 -14.59 4.66 21.47
C PRO A 102 -13.76 5.66 20.66
N GLU A 103 -12.55 5.95 21.13
CA GLU A 103 -11.62 6.88 20.47
C GLU A 103 -11.28 6.37 19.07
N ARG A 104 -11.66 7.17 18.07
CA ARG A 104 -11.30 6.94 16.68
C ARG A 104 -11.22 8.26 15.93
N ASP A 105 -10.24 8.34 15.04
CA ASP A 105 -10.03 9.51 14.18
C ASP A 105 -9.81 9.06 12.74
N LEU A 106 -10.50 9.70 11.80
CA LEU A 106 -10.28 9.49 10.37
C LEU A 106 -9.00 10.24 9.97
N ILE A 107 -7.99 9.51 9.47
CA ILE A 107 -6.71 10.08 9.03
C ILE A 107 -6.74 10.40 7.54
N TYR A 108 -7.35 9.52 6.76
CA TYR A 108 -7.32 9.57 5.31
C TYR A 108 -8.60 8.99 4.72
N GLN A 109 -9.06 9.61 3.64
CA GLN A 109 -10.17 9.14 2.84
C GLN A 109 -9.86 9.34 1.35
N ALA A 110 -10.00 8.28 0.56
CA ALA A 110 -9.94 8.32 -0.90
C ALA A 110 -11.34 8.12 -1.48
N GLY A 111 -12.19 9.16 -1.44
CA GLY A 111 -13.57 9.09 -1.92
C GLY A 111 -14.35 7.91 -1.30
N SER A 112 -14.87 7.02 -2.14
CA SER A 112 -15.49 5.75 -1.74
C SER A 112 -14.52 4.56 -1.68
N GLY A 113 -13.31 4.66 -2.26
CA GLY A 113 -12.43 3.50 -2.49
C GLY A 113 -11.70 2.99 -1.26
N SER A 114 -11.21 3.89 -0.39
CA SER A 114 -10.54 3.50 0.86
C SER A 114 -10.64 4.57 1.95
N ALA A 115 -10.48 4.13 3.20
CA ALA A 115 -10.37 5.03 4.35
C ALA A 115 -9.41 4.45 5.40
N VAL A 116 -8.70 5.30 6.14
CA VAL A 116 -7.77 4.91 7.19
C VAL A 116 -8.15 5.60 8.49
N TRP A 117 -8.35 4.80 9.53
CA TRP A 117 -8.78 5.23 10.86
C TRP A 117 -7.72 4.93 11.91
N ILE A 118 -7.60 5.79 12.92
CA ILE A 118 -6.99 5.44 14.19
C ILE A 118 -8.05 4.78 15.06
N VAL A 119 -7.69 3.72 15.78
CA VAL A 119 -8.52 3.13 16.84
C VAL A 119 -7.72 3.14 18.15
N GLY A 120 -8.17 3.93 19.12
CA GLY A 120 -7.36 4.33 20.27
C GLY A 120 -6.15 5.17 19.84
N ASN A 121 -4.97 4.88 20.40
CA ASN A 121 -3.71 5.55 20.07
C ASN A 121 -2.67 4.59 19.47
N LYS A 122 -2.94 3.28 19.48
CA LYS A 122 -1.96 2.24 19.12
C LYS A 122 -2.24 1.52 17.82
N VAL A 123 -3.41 1.68 17.22
CA VAL A 123 -3.82 0.90 16.05
C VAL A 123 -4.32 1.80 14.93
N VAL A 124 -4.02 1.39 13.71
CA VAL A 124 -4.56 1.94 12.46
C VAL A 124 -5.37 0.85 11.77
N CYS A 125 -6.55 1.22 11.26
CA CYS A 125 -7.45 0.38 10.49
C CYS A 125 -7.66 0.96 9.10
N LYS A 126 -7.13 0.30 8.06
CA LYS A 126 -7.39 0.61 6.64
C LYS A 126 -8.59 -0.21 6.16
N VAL A 127 -9.57 0.45 5.58
CA VAL A 127 -10.73 -0.15 4.92
C VAL A 127 -10.57 0.03 3.42
N ASP A 128 -10.71 -1.05 2.67
CA ASP A 128 -10.65 -1.03 1.20
C ASP A 128 -11.93 -1.62 0.60
N GLN A 129 -12.73 -0.76 -0.04
CA GLN A 129 -13.98 -1.16 -0.68
C GLN A 129 -13.78 -1.97 -1.96
N SER A 130 -12.68 -1.75 -2.67
CA SER A 130 -12.39 -2.39 -3.97
C SER A 130 -12.16 -3.90 -3.83
N ILE A 131 -11.83 -4.38 -2.63
CA ILE A 131 -11.62 -5.78 -2.30
C ILE A 131 -12.71 -6.27 -1.33
N ASN A 132 -13.97 -6.17 -1.73
CA ASN A 132 -15.12 -6.64 -0.95
C ASN A 132 -15.13 -6.12 0.50
N ARG A 133 -14.73 -4.86 0.70
CA ARG A 133 -14.62 -4.22 2.02
C ARG A 133 -13.72 -5.00 2.99
N SER A 134 -12.45 -5.08 2.64
CA SER A 134 -11.42 -5.69 3.48
C SER A 134 -10.94 -4.71 4.56
N PHE A 135 -10.61 -5.24 5.75
CA PHE A 135 -10.06 -4.49 6.87
C PHE A 135 -8.62 -4.93 7.14
N LEU A 136 -7.68 -3.99 7.10
CA LEU A 136 -6.30 -4.20 7.49
C LEU A 136 -6.04 -3.46 8.79
N ILE A 137 -5.78 -4.23 9.86
CA ILE A 137 -5.56 -3.71 11.22
C ILE A 137 -4.09 -3.85 11.56
N MET A 138 -3.43 -2.74 11.88
CA MET A 138 -1.99 -2.68 12.08
C MET A 138 -1.66 -1.88 13.33
N LYS A 139 -0.52 -2.21 13.95
CA LYS A 139 0.06 -1.36 14.99
C LYS A 139 0.47 -0.02 14.39
N ARG A 140 0.02 1.07 15.00
CA ARG A 140 0.40 2.44 14.66
C ARG A 140 1.87 2.64 14.96
N ILE A 141 2.56 3.24 13.99
CA ILE A 141 3.92 3.77 14.17
C ILE A 141 3.77 5.26 14.40
N HIS A 142 4.25 5.73 15.56
CA HIS A 142 4.24 7.15 15.90
C HIS A 142 5.43 7.82 15.18
N ALA A 143 5.11 8.52 14.10
CA ALA A 143 6.06 9.15 13.20
C ALA A 143 5.30 10.12 12.27
N ARG A 144 6.04 10.94 11.54
CA ARG A 144 5.50 11.84 10.50
C ARG A 144 5.77 11.24 9.12
N THR A 145 4.88 11.44 8.17
CA THR A 145 5.17 11.14 6.77
C THR A 145 6.25 12.08 6.24
N LEU A 146 7.00 11.66 5.22
CA LEU A 146 8.14 12.41 4.73
C LEU A 146 7.72 13.76 4.14
N ASP A 147 6.58 13.84 3.46
CA ASP A 147 5.98 15.10 2.97
C ASP A 147 5.73 16.11 4.10
N VAL A 148 5.12 15.65 5.19
CA VAL A 148 4.85 16.50 6.37
C VAL A 148 6.15 16.93 7.05
N ALA A 149 7.14 16.04 7.13
CA ALA A 149 8.43 16.36 7.75
C ALA A 149 9.31 17.25 6.86
N TRP A 150 9.22 17.12 5.53
CA TRP A 150 10.17 17.64 4.56
C TRP A 150 10.55 19.11 4.74
N PRO A 151 9.60 20.05 4.98
CA PRO A 151 9.93 21.47 5.15
C PRO A 151 10.84 21.74 6.35
N SER A 152 10.78 20.88 7.38
CA SER A 152 11.56 21.01 8.62
C SER A 152 12.91 20.28 8.59
N LEU A 153 13.13 19.39 7.62
CA LEU A 153 14.35 18.58 7.56
C LEU A 153 15.53 19.38 7.00
N THR A 154 16.69 19.23 7.64
CA THR A 154 17.96 19.72 7.10
C THR A 154 18.38 18.92 5.86
N GLN A 155 19.26 19.48 5.04
CA GLN A 155 19.80 18.77 3.87
C GLN A 155 20.49 17.44 4.26
N THR A 156 21.21 17.43 5.38
CA THR A 156 21.86 16.22 5.91
C THR A 156 20.83 15.15 6.28
N GLN A 157 19.73 15.53 6.95
CA GLN A 157 18.66 14.60 7.30
C GLN A 157 17.99 14.02 6.05
N ARG A 158 17.67 14.85 5.05
CA ARG A 158 17.09 14.39 3.77
C ARG A 158 18.00 13.38 3.06
N LEU A 159 19.30 13.65 3.02
CA LEU A 159 20.29 12.73 2.45
C LEU A 159 20.38 11.42 3.26
N ASN A 160 20.37 11.49 4.59
CA ASN A 160 20.38 10.30 5.45
C ASN A 160 19.15 9.43 5.20
N ILE A 161 17.95 10.03 5.16
CA ILE A 161 16.70 9.33 4.85
C ILE A 161 16.76 8.66 3.47
N ALA A 162 17.23 9.37 2.43
CA ALA A 162 17.38 8.79 1.10
C ALA A 162 18.34 7.59 1.10
N ASN A 163 19.47 7.67 1.82
CA ASN A 163 20.42 6.57 1.96
C ASN A 163 19.81 5.38 2.73
N GLU A 164 19.06 5.63 3.80
CA GLU A 164 18.36 4.57 4.56
C GLU A 164 17.32 3.85 3.70
N ILE A 165 16.48 4.58 2.97
CA ILE A 165 15.53 3.98 2.03
C ILE A 165 16.25 3.18 0.95
N ALA A 166 17.33 3.70 0.36
CA ALA A 166 18.11 2.96 -0.63
C ALA A 166 18.73 1.67 -0.05
N ASN A 167 19.22 1.69 1.19
CA ASN A 167 19.72 0.50 1.89
C ASN A 167 18.60 -0.53 2.11
N HIS A 168 17.41 -0.08 2.52
CA HIS A 168 16.24 -0.96 2.67
C HIS A 168 15.81 -1.54 1.33
N THR A 169 15.77 -0.74 0.27
CA THR A 169 15.47 -1.20 -1.09
C THR A 169 16.49 -2.23 -1.58
N ALA A 170 17.78 -2.01 -1.33
CA ALA A 170 18.82 -2.99 -1.64
C ALA A 170 18.61 -4.32 -0.90
N LEU A 171 18.22 -4.26 0.38
CA LEU A 171 17.88 -5.46 1.16
C LEU A 171 16.67 -6.20 0.60
N VAL A 172 15.59 -5.50 0.26
CA VAL A 172 14.38 -6.09 -0.36
C VAL A 172 14.74 -6.74 -1.70
N ALA A 173 15.54 -6.08 -2.52
CA ALA A 173 15.98 -6.56 -3.83
C ALA A 173 16.89 -7.80 -3.78
N THR A 174 17.37 -8.22 -2.59
CA THR A 174 18.03 -9.53 -2.43
C THR A 174 17.07 -10.69 -2.65
N LYS A 175 15.75 -10.45 -2.55
CA LYS A 175 14.73 -11.42 -2.93
C LYS A 175 14.55 -11.36 -4.44
N THR A 176 14.69 -12.52 -5.07
CA THR A 176 14.71 -12.63 -6.53
C THR A 176 13.71 -13.68 -7.02
N SER A 177 13.31 -13.54 -8.28
CA SER A 177 12.44 -14.48 -8.97
C SER A 177 12.85 -14.57 -10.44
N THR A 178 12.63 -15.72 -11.07
CA THR A 178 12.77 -15.87 -12.52
C THR A 178 11.54 -15.38 -13.30
N HIS A 179 10.49 -14.98 -12.58
CA HIS A 179 9.21 -14.55 -13.14
C HIS A 179 8.82 -13.17 -12.63
N TYR A 180 8.19 -12.41 -13.51
CA TYR A 180 7.48 -11.17 -13.23
C TYR A 180 6.12 -11.52 -12.60
N GLN A 181 6.02 -11.34 -11.30
CA GLN A 181 4.91 -11.82 -10.48
C GLN A 181 4.85 -11.11 -9.12
N THR A 182 3.73 -11.30 -8.42
CA THR A 182 3.59 -10.93 -7.01
C THR A 182 4.42 -11.86 -6.13
N VAL A 183 4.58 -11.49 -4.85
CA VAL A 183 5.18 -12.37 -3.83
C VAL A 183 4.49 -13.75 -3.71
N SER A 184 3.21 -13.81 -4.06
CA SER A 184 2.36 -15.00 -3.92
C SER A 184 2.27 -15.81 -5.22
N GLY A 185 3.06 -15.45 -6.24
CA GLY A 185 3.13 -16.21 -7.50
C GLY A 185 2.01 -15.91 -8.49
N TYR A 186 1.34 -14.77 -8.37
CA TYR A 186 0.32 -14.34 -9.33
C TYR A 186 0.87 -13.34 -10.34
N GLY A 187 0.23 -13.25 -11.50
CA GLY A 187 0.51 -12.23 -12.50
C GLY A 187 0.41 -10.80 -11.95
N VAL A 188 1.18 -9.88 -12.53
CA VAL A 188 1.23 -8.48 -12.15
C VAL A 188 1.01 -7.64 -13.39
N VAL A 189 0.21 -6.59 -13.29
CA VAL A 189 0.02 -5.63 -14.37
C VAL A 189 0.25 -4.25 -13.81
N LYS A 190 1.46 -3.74 -14.03
CA LYS A 190 1.83 -2.37 -13.72
C LYS A 190 1.59 -1.55 -14.98
N PRO A 191 0.71 -0.53 -14.98
CA PRO A 191 0.45 0.26 -16.18
C PRO A 191 1.74 0.74 -16.85
N TRP A 192 2.70 1.23 -16.06
CA TRP A 192 3.99 1.67 -16.59
C TRP A 192 4.80 0.55 -17.28
N LEU A 193 4.79 -0.69 -16.78
CA LEU A 193 5.55 -1.78 -17.40
C LEU A 193 4.73 -2.62 -18.40
N MET A 194 3.41 -2.61 -18.33
CA MET A 194 2.53 -3.57 -19.00
C MET A 194 1.35 -2.88 -19.73
N GLN A 195 1.44 -1.58 -20.02
CA GLN A 195 0.49 -0.89 -20.92
C GLN A 195 0.47 -1.63 -22.26
N GLY A 196 -0.68 -1.74 -22.93
CA GLY A 196 -0.75 -2.53 -24.17
C GLY A 196 -1.67 -3.75 -24.15
N TYR A 197 -2.27 -4.08 -23.02
CA TYR A 197 -3.15 -5.25 -22.88
C TYR A 197 -4.62 -4.80 -22.85
N ASP A 198 -5.51 -5.59 -23.48
CA ASP A 198 -6.95 -5.32 -23.48
C ASP A 198 -7.51 -5.54 -22.07
N PHE A 199 -7.90 -4.46 -21.41
CA PHE A 199 -8.42 -4.49 -20.05
C PHE A 199 -9.94 -4.39 -20.07
N HIS A 200 -10.61 -5.38 -19.50
CA HIS A 200 -12.04 -5.31 -19.20
C HIS A 200 -12.25 -4.92 -17.73
N GLY A 201 -12.46 -3.63 -17.45
CA GLY A 201 -12.93 -3.12 -16.16
C GLY A 201 -11.99 -2.15 -15.44
N PRO A 202 -12.46 -1.48 -14.37
CA PRO A 202 -11.78 -0.32 -13.79
C PRO A 202 -10.33 -0.63 -13.39
N ILE A 203 -9.45 0.31 -13.74
CA ILE A 203 -7.99 0.17 -13.71
C ILE A 203 -7.45 0.65 -12.36
N HIS A 204 -7.28 -0.27 -11.40
CA HIS A 204 -6.29 -0.05 -10.32
C HIS A 204 -5.20 -1.12 -10.41
N SER A 205 -3.95 -0.73 -10.11
CA SER A 205 -2.75 -1.56 -10.28
C SER A 205 -2.74 -2.84 -9.42
N TRP A 206 -3.64 -2.94 -8.43
CA TRP A 206 -3.76 -4.08 -7.52
C TRP A 206 -4.97 -4.99 -7.79
N PHE A 207 -5.78 -4.73 -8.82
CA PHE A 207 -6.82 -5.70 -9.19
C PHE A 207 -6.20 -7.00 -9.72
N PRO A 208 -6.77 -8.18 -9.40
CA PRO A 208 -6.33 -9.43 -9.99
C PRO A 208 -6.44 -9.34 -11.52
N ARG A 209 -5.32 -9.51 -12.22
CA ARG A 209 -5.27 -9.57 -13.68
C ARG A 209 -4.75 -10.92 -14.12
N THR A 210 -5.23 -11.40 -15.25
CA THR A 210 -4.91 -12.72 -15.82
C THR A 210 -3.56 -12.77 -16.55
N LEU A 211 -2.83 -11.65 -16.63
CA LEU A 211 -1.55 -11.59 -17.33
C LEU A 211 -0.39 -11.99 -16.41
N GLY A 212 0.22 -13.14 -16.71
CA GLY A 212 1.36 -13.70 -15.99
C GLY A 212 0.97 -14.70 -14.88
N PRO A 213 1.94 -15.23 -14.10
CA PRO A 213 3.37 -14.91 -14.08
C PRO A 213 4.08 -15.04 -15.43
N LEU A 214 5.05 -14.16 -15.73
CA LEU A 214 5.82 -14.22 -16.97
C LEU A 214 7.29 -14.47 -16.66
N ALA A 215 7.91 -15.50 -17.24
CA ALA A 215 9.36 -15.66 -17.21
C ALA A 215 10.05 -14.45 -17.88
N GLY A 216 11.32 -14.19 -17.54
CA GLY A 216 12.07 -13.07 -18.13
C GLY A 216 12.03 -13.01 -19.66
N SER A 217 12.09 -14.18 -20.34
CA SER A 217 11.97 -14.27 -21.80
C SER A 217 10.58 -13.89 -22.32
N GLU A 218 9.53 -14.27 -21.60
CA GLU A 218 8.14 -13.98 -21.97
C GLU A 218 7.84 -12.49 -21.77
N LEU A 219 8.37 -11.89 -20.70
CA LEU A 219 8.27 -10.45 -20.46
C LEU A 219 8.97 -9.65 -21.58
N ARG A 220 10.18 -10.05 -21.99
CA ARG A 220 10.89 -9.43 -23.13
C ARG A 220 10.11 -9.53 -24.44
N ALA A 221 9.53 -10.71 -24.72
CA ALA A 221 8.70 -10.90 -25.90
C ALA A 221 7.44 -10.03 -25.86
N HIS A 222 6.78 -9.94 -24.70
CA HIS A 222 5.63 -9.07 -24.50
C HIS A 222 5.98 -7.60 -24.77
N TRP A 223 7.04 -7.07 -24.14
CA TRP A 223 7.48 -5.68 -24.34
C TRP A 223 7.86 -5.32 -25.77
N THR A 224 8.40 -6.30 -26.51
CA THR A 224 8.70 -6.13 -27.93
C THR A 224 7.43 -6.02 -28.77
N ASN A 225 6.36 -6.74 -28.39
CA ASN A 225 5.11 -6.77 -29.15
C ASN A 225 4.22 -5.54 -28.92
N ILE A 226 4.33 -4.89 -27.76
CA ILE A 226 3.48 -3.74 -27.38
C ILE A 226 4.03 -2.38 -27.81
N SER A 227 5.24 -2.31 -28.35
CA SER A 227 5.95 -1.06 -28.65
C SER A 227 6.52 -1.06 -30.07
N THR A 228 6.59 0.11 -30.69
CA THR A 228 7.26 0.31 -31.99
C THR A 228 8.76 0.57 -31.87
N THR A 229 9.30 0.64 -30.65
CA THR A 229 10.73 0.83 -30.38
C THR A 229 11.29 -0.30 -29.51
N PRO A 230 12.60 -0.61 -29.58
CA PRO A 230 13.18 -1.66 -28.75
C PRO A 230 12.99 -1.36 -27.24
N PRO A 231 12.54 -2.34 -26.42
CA PRO A 231 12.39 -2.15 -24.99
C PRO A 231 13.75 -2.06 -24.27
N PRO A 232 13.79 -1.48 -23.06
CA PRO A 232 14.95 -1.56 -22.19
C PRO A 232 15.39 -3.02 -21.98
N THR A 233 16.69 -3.27 -22.16
CA THR A 233 17.27 -4.58 -21.85
C THR A 233 17.38 -4.78 -20.35
N PHE A 234 17.17 -6.00 -19.88
CA PHE A 234 17.38 -6.37 -18.50
C PHE A 234 17.87 -7.81 -18.38
N GLU A 235 18.55 -8.07 -17.26
CA GLU A 235 19.08 -9.38 -16.89
C GLU A 235 18.16 -10.07 -15.87
N ASP A 236 18.19 -11.40 -15.90
CA ASP A 236 17.60 -12.24 -14.87
C ASP A 236 18.63 -12.50 -13.75
N PRO A 237 18.20 -12.73 -12.48
CA PRO A 237 16.82 -12.78 -12.04
C PRO A 237 16.21 -11.40 -11.77
N LEU A 238 14.88 -11.32 -11.81
CA LEU A 238 14.13 -10.15 -11.37
C LEU A 238 14.27 -9.95 -9.86
N VAL A 239 14.14 -8.70 -9.40
CA VAL A 239 14.30 -8.33 -7.98
C VAL A 239 12.97 -7.87 -7.39
N LEU A 240 12.74 -8.18 -6.12
CA LEU A 240 11.56 -7.69 -5.40
C LEU A 240 11.67 -6.17 -5.22
N CYS A 241 10.62 -5.43 -5.57
CA CYS A 241 10.56 -3.98 -5.46
C CYS A 241 9.24 -3.56 -4.83
N HIS A 242 9.29 -2.61 -3.90
CA HIS A 242 8.11 -1.98 -3.29
C HIS A 242 7.28 -1.18 -4.31
N ASP A 243 7.98 -0.45 -5.19
CA ASP A 243 7.41 0.28 -6.32
C ASP A 243 6.42 1.41 -5.99
N ASP A 244 6.44 1.92 -4.75
CA ASP A 244 5.62 3.06 -4.32
C ASP A 244 6.19 3.77 -3.08
N GLN A 245 7.48 4.13 -3.14
CA GLN A 245 8.19 4.78 -2.03
C GLN A 245 8.09 6.32 -2.14
N GLY A 246 6.87 6.79 -2.43
CA GLY A 246 6.55 8.20 -2.43
C GLY A 246 6.62 8.83 -1.03
N PRO A 247 6.69 10.17 -0.92
CA PRO A 247 6.82 10.85 0.37
C PRO A 247 5.75 10.50 1.41
N THR A 248 4.52 10.25 0.97
CA THR A 248 3.39 9.87 1.84
C THR A 248 3.50 8.45 2.40
N ASN A 249 4.29 7.58 1.77
CA ASN A 249 4.48 6.18 2.18
C ASN A 249 5.74 5.96 3.02
N ILE A 250 6.48 7.02 3.34
CA ILE A 250 7.69 6.95 4.17
C ILE A 250 7.41 7.64 5.49
N LEU A 251 7.54 6.90 6.59
CA LEU A 251 7.47 7.47 7.94
C LEU A 251 8.88 7.77 8.44
N VAL A 252 9.08 8.99 8.94
CA VAL A 252 10.32 9.45 9.58
C VAL A 252 10.08 9.73 11.05
N SER A 253 11.11 9.49 11.87
CA SER A 253 11.04 9.81 13.30
C SER A 253 10.71 11.30 13.53
N ASP A 254 10.18 11.64 14.70
CA ASP A 254 9.80 13.03 15.00
C ASP A 254 11.00 13.99 14.91
N SER A 255 12.21 13.53 15.25
CA SER A 255 13.44 14.31 15.08
C SER A 255 13.87 14.45 13.62
N GLY A 256 13.40 13.57 12.73
CA GLY A 256 13.76 13.55 11.31
C GLY A 256 15.09 12.86 11.01
N ASP A 257 15.66 12.14 11.99
CA ASP A 257 17.02 11.58 11.87
C ASP A 257 17.07 10.20 11.24
N ASN A 258 15.95 9.47 11.21
CA ASN A 258 15.89 8.11 10.70
C ASN A 258 14.52 7.78 10.08
N VAL A 259 14.52 6.80 9.20
CA VAL A 259 13.31 6.16 8.70
C VAL A 259 12.69 5.32 9.83
N ALA A 260 11.42 5.57 10.13
CA ALA A 260 10.65 4.83 11.11
C ALA A 260 9.89 3.65 10.47
N ALA A 261 9.37 3.84 9.24
CA ALA A 261 8.66 2.80 8.50
C ALA A 261 8.54 3.10 7.00
N ILE A 262 8.20 2.06 6.23
CA ILE A 262 7.75 2.14 4.84
C ILE A 262 6.36 1.50 4.77
N LEU A 263 5.40 2.25 4.23
CA LEU A 263 3.98 1.90 4.16
C LEU A 263 3.58 1.50 2.73
N ASP A 264 2.38 0.93 2.61
CA ASP A 264 1.70 0.60 1.35
C ASP A 264 2.46 -0.34 0.40
N TRP A 265 2.68 -1.57 0.88
CA TRP A 265 3.32 -2.64 0.11
C TRP A 265 2.42 -3.28 -0.95
N ALA A 266 1.25 -2.70 -1.27
CA ALA A 266 0.26 -3.33 -2.15
C ALA A 266 0.77 -3.53 -3.59
N ASN A 267 1.72 -2.70 -4.05
CA ASN A 267 2.33 -2.78 -5.38
C ASN A 267 3.60 -3.64 -5.46
N VAL A 268 3.94 -4.33 -4.36
CA VAL A 268 5.17 -5.13 -4.27
C VAL A 268 5.17 -6.30 -5.26
N SER A 269 6.24 -6.41 -6.05
CA SER A 269 6.38 -7.48 -7.05
C SER A 269 7.83 -7.64 -7.52
N TYR A 270 8.10 -8.76 -8.19
CA TYR A 270 9.39 -9.00 -8.84
C TYR A 270 9.43 -8.27 -10.17
N VAL A 271 10.40 -7.37 -10.33
CA VAL A 271 10.55 -6.48 -11.49
C VAL A 271 11.98 -6.51 -12.02
N PRO A 272 12.22 -6.10 -13.27
CA PRO A 272 13.57 -5.89 -13.79
C PRO A 272 14.36 -4.91 -12.94
N ARG A 273 15.66 -5.20 -12.71
CA ARG A 273 16.49 -4.43 -11.77
C ARG A 273 16.57 -2.93 -12.11
N PHE A 274 16.59 -2.58 -13.38
CA PHE A 274 16.61 -1.17 -13.81
C PHE A 274 15.36 -0.39 -13.37
N TRP A 275 14.23 -1.09 -13.20
CA TRP A 275 12.96 -0.48 -12.83
C TRP A 275 13.02 0.17 -11.45
N VAL A 276 13.78 -0.42 -10.52
CA VAL A 276 13.91 0.04 -9.12
C VAL A 276 14.28 1.53 -9.02
N ALA A 277 15.21 2.01 -9.84
CA ALA A 277 15.57 3.43 -9.88
C ALA A 277 14.77 4.22 -10.95
N THR A 278 14.31 3.54 -12.01
CA THR A 278 13.57 4.17 -13.11
C THR A 278 12.19 4.64 -12.65
N VAL A 279 11.46 3.84 -11.85
CA VAL A 279 10.13 4.22 -11.35
C VAL A 279 10.16 5.54 -10.58
N VAL A 280 11.17 5.71 -9.72
CA VAL A 280 11.36 6.89 -8.85
C VAL A 280 11.41 8.18 -9.66
N LEU A 281 12.05 8.15 -10.84
CA LEU A 281 12.20 9.33 -11.69
C LEU A 281 11.09 9.46 -12.74
N THR A 282 10.27 8.43 -12.93
CA THR A 282 9.28 8.38 -14.01
C THR A 282 7.88 8.73 -13.57
N THR A 283 7.49 8.39 -12.34
CA THR A 283 6.12 8.54 -11.84
C THR A 283 5.93 9.79 -10.98
N ALA A 284 4.70 10.33 -10.94
CA ALA A 284 4.37 11.51 -10.14
C ALA A 284 4.26 11.20 -8.64
N ALA A 285 4.04 9.93 -8.26
CA ALA A 285 3.90 9.49 -6.87
C ALA A 285 5.12 9.79 -5.98
N TYR A 286 6.29 10.03 -6.58
CA TYR A 286 7.53 10.38 -5.85
C TYR A 286 7.72 11.90 -5.66
N ARG A 287 6.73 12.71 -6.04
CA ARG A 287 6.72 14.17 -5.84
C ARG A 287 5.98 14.52 -4.57
N PHE A 288 6.25 15.70 -4.02
CA PHE A 288 5.54 16.20 -2.83
C PHE A 288 4.12 16.68 -3.13
N ASP A 289 3.85 17.13 -4.37
CA ASP A 289 2.50 17.47 -4.83
C ASP A 289 2.12 16.63 -6.05
N PHE A 290 0.93 16.02 -6.00
CA PHE A 290 0.39 15.17 -7.06
C PHE A 290 0.01 15.96 -8.32
N ASP A 291 -0.19 17.28 -8.21
CA ASP A 291 -0.72 18.17 -9.25
C ASP A 291 0.29 18.46 -10.39
N GLY A 292 1.44 17.79 -10.38
CA GLY A 292 2.41 17.84 -11.46
C GLY A 292 3.44 18.97 -11.36
N GLU A 293 3.24 19.95 -10.47
CA GLU A 293 4.22 21.02 -10.19
C GLU A 293 5.06 20.78 -8.92
N GLY A 294 4.76 19.71 -8.17
CA GLY A 294 5.48 19.38 -6.94
C GLY A 294 6.97 19.11 -7.14
N SER A 295 7.78 19.51 -6.16
CA SER A 295 9.23 19.31 -6.19
C SER A 295 9.62 17.85 -6.44
N ARG A 296 10.65 17.65 -7.29
CA ARG A 296 11.26 16.35 -7.58
C ARG A 296 12.45 16.05 -6.66
N ASP A 297 12.70 16.87 -5.65
CA ASP A 297 13.89 16.75 -4.80
C ASP A 297 14.00 15.37 -4.15
N TRP A 298 12.89 14.82 -3.64
CA TRP A 298 12.88 13.46 -3.10
C TRP A 298 13.25 12.42 -4.15
N ALA A 299 12.58 12.44 -5.30
CA ALA A 299 12.84 11.52 -6.40
C ALA A 299 14.30 11.55 -6.85
N VAL A 300 14.88 12.75 -6.98
CA VAL A 300 16.29 12.92 -7.37
C VAL A 300 17.23 12.39 -6.27
N MET A 301 17.01 12.75 -5.01
CA MET A 301 17.85 12.29 -3.90
C MET A 301 17.80 10.77 -3.74
N LEU A 302 16.61 10.17 -3.84
CA LEU A 302 16.44 8.73 -3.75
C LEU A 302 17.10 8.02 -4.93
N ALA A 303 16.95 8.52 -6.16
CA ALA A 303 17.61 7.95 -7.33
C ALA A 303 19.14 7.97 -7.21
N GLU A 304 19.74 9.06 -6.71
CA GLU A 304 21.17 9.14 -6.46
C GLU A 304 21.63 8.18 -5.35
N ALA A 305 20.83 7.99 -4.30
CA ALA A 305 21.10 7.02 -3.25
C ALA A 305 21.00 5.56 -3.77
N LEU A 306 19.99 5.26 -4.59
CA LEU A 306 19.81 3.96 -5.25
C LEU A 306 20.94 3.64 -6.23
N LYS A 307 21.44 4.65 -6.96
CA LYS A 307 22.62 4.50 -7.83
C LYS A 307 23.84 4.02 -7.06
N LYS A 308 24.09 4.55 -5.84
CA LYS A 308 25.18 4.07 -4.97
C LYS A 308 25.03 2.61 -4.55
N GLN A 309 23.80 2.09 -4.55
CA GLN A 309 23.47 0.67 -4.30
C GLN A 309 23.49 -0.19 -5.57
N GLY A 310 23.92 0.36 -6.71
CA GLY A 310 23.97 -0.34 -7.99
C GLY A 310 22.60 -0.51 -8.67
N PHE A 311 21.65 0.39 -8.41
CA PHE A 311 20.42 0.52 -9.19
C PHE A 311 20.51 1.77 -10.07
N GLU A 312 20.75 1.58 -11.36
CA GLU A 312 20.78 2.68 -12.31
C GLU A 312 19.44 2.81 -13.03
N HIS A 313 19.01 4.05 -13.25
CA HIS A 313 17.80 4.34 -14.01
C HIS A 313 18.09 4.27 -15.51
N VAL A 314 17.09 3.86 -16.30
CA VAL A 314 17.18 3.87 -17.75
C VAL A 314 16.61 5.19 -18.28
N THR A 315 17.46 6.02 -18.88
CA THR A 315 17.09 7.36 -19.39
C THR A 315 16.10 7.29 -20.56
N ASP A 316 16.21 6.26 -21.40
CA ASP A 316 15.37 6.09 -22.59
C ASP A 316 14.06 5.34 -22.31
N TYR A 317 13.79 4.99 -21.06
CA TYR A 317 12.56 4.29 -20.66
C TYR A 317 11.31 5.04 -21.13
N ARG A 318 11.27 6.38 -20.96
CA ARG A 318 10.12 7.19 -21.40
C ARG A 318 9.94 7.14 -22.91
N LYS A 319 11.02 7.15 -23.68
CA LYS A 319 10.94 7.04 -25.15
C LYS A 319 10.29 5.73 -25.58
N TRP A 320 10.67 4.62 -24.93
CA TRP A 320 10.02 3.33 -25.16
C TRP A 320 8.56 3.35 -24.72
N HIS A 321 8.29 3.78 -23.48
CA HIS A 321 6.96 3.83 -22.89
C HIS A 321 5.97 4.66 -23.74
N ASP A 322 6.39 5.80 -24.26
CA ASP A 322 5.54 6.69 -25.07
C ASP A 322 5.13 6.06 -26.42
N THR A 323 5.85 5.02 -26.86
CA THR A 323 5.52 4.24 -28.07
C THR A 323 4.73 2.97 -27.77
N VAL A 324 4.46 2.67 -26.50
CA VAL A 324 3.62 1.54 -26.11
C VAL A 324 2.18 1.84 -26.51
N ALA A 325 1.52 0.87 -27.16
CA ALA A 325 0.13 0.99 -27.55
C ALA A 325 -0.76 1.25 -26.31
N LYS A 326 -1.51 2.34 -26.33
CA LYS A 326 -2.45 2.70 -25.25
C LYS A 326 -3.80 2.08 -25.55
N TYR A 327 -4.35 1.31 -24.62
CA TYR A 327 -5.64 0.66 -24.76
C TYR A 327 -6.71 1.23 -23.83
N ASP A 328 -6.45 2.36 -23.18
CA ASP A 328 -7.45 2.98 -22.29
C ASP A 328 -8.72 3.30 -23.09
N THR A 329 -9.81 2.64 -22.73
CA THR A 329 -11.13 2.90 -23.31
C THR A 329 -11.66 4.26 -22.84
N GLU A 330 -12.69 4.80 -23.51
CA GLU A 330 -13.34 6.03 -23.04
C GLU A 330 -13.95 5.86 -21.64
N ASP A 331 -14.40 4.65 -21.30
CA ASP A 331 -14.91 4.32 -19.97
C ASP A 331 -13.78 4.32 -18.93
N ASP A 332 -12.58 3.84 -19.28
CA ASP A 332 -11.41 3.91 -18.41
C ASP A 332 -11.03 5.38 -18.12
N LYS A 333 -11.00 6.23 -19.16
CA LYS A 333 -10.73 7.67 -19.01
C LYS A 333 -11.78 8.36 -18.13
N LEU A 334 -13.04 7.94 -18.24
CA LEU A 334 -14.13 8.47 -17.41
C LEU A 334 -13.95 8.07 -15.94
N GLU A 335 -13.56 6.84 -15.64
CA GLU A 335 -13.26 6.41 -14.26
C GLU A 335 -12.05 7.18 -13.67
N TRP A 336 -10.98 7.39 -14.44
CA TRP A 336 -9.84 8.21 -14.02
C TRP A 336 -10.24 9.64 -13.62
N SER A 337 -11.18 10.24 -14.35
CA SER A 337 -11.66 11.60 -14.07
C SER A 337 -12.39 11.72 -12.72
N LYS A 338 -13.07 10.65 -12.28
CA LYS A 338 -13.78 10.60 -10.99
C LYS A 338 -12.82 10.53 -9.80
N VAL A 339 -11.67 9.88 -9.97
CA VAL A 339 -10.63 9.80 -8.93
C VAL A 339 -9.94 11.16 -8.75
N GLN A 340 -9.64 11.88 -9.84
CA GLN A 340 -9.00 13.20 -9.80
C GLN A 340 -9.85 14.28 -9.10
N LEU A 341 -11.18 14.18 -9.15
CA LEU A 341 -12.09 15.16 -8.52
C LEU A 341 -12.29 14.95 -7.00
N SER A 342 -11.59 13.98 -6.39
CA SER A 342 -11.77 13.61 -4.98
C SER A 342 -10.58 13.94 -4.06
N ALA A 343 -9.56 14.64 -4.56
CA ALA A 343 -8.50 15.20 -3.72
C ALA A 343 -9.05 16.43 -2.94
N PRO A 344 -8.80 16.55 -1.62
CA PRO A 344 -9.25 17.72 -0.87
C PRO A 344 -8.57 18.99 -1.40
N SER A 345 -9.36 20.04 -1.56
CA SER A 345 -8.89 21.42 -1.70
C SER A 345 -8.13 21.91 -0.48
#